data_AF-A0A5E4INH3-F1
#
_entry.id   AF-A0A5E4INH3-F1
#
_cell.length_a   1.000
_cell.length_b   1.000
_cell.length_c   1.000
_cell.angle_alpha   90.00
_cell.angle_beta   90.00
_cell.angle_gamma   90.00
#
_symmetry.space_group_name_H-M   'P 1'
#
loop_
_entity.id
_entity.type
_entity.pdbx_description
1 polymer ?
#
loop_
_entity_poly.entity_id
_entity_poly.type
_entity_poly.pdbx_seq_one_letter_code
_entity_poly.pdbx_strand_id
1 'polypeptide(L)' 'MEKKHFEIGISAGLVAMMIALMLIVQITAPQGVRSAGFAIVMLLFMIVMGLAGVRLLDM' A
#
# COMPACT_ATOMS: atom_id res chain seq x y z
N MET A 1 -21.30 -10.63 -8.26
CA MET A 1 -21.19 -9.79 -7.04
C MET A 1 -19.95 -10.15 -6.22
N GLU A 2 -19.58 -11.44 -6.11
CA GLU A 2 -18.39 -11.88 -5.35
C GLU A 2 -17.07 -11.26 -5.82
N LYS A 3 -16.79 -11.20 -7.13
CA LYS A 3 -15.57 -10.56 -7.67
C LYS A 3 -15.42 -9.09 -7.25
N LYS A 4 -16.51 -8.32 -7.30
CA LYS A 4 -16.52 -6.91 -6.90
C LYS A 4 -16.28 -6.73 -5.40
N HIS A 5 -16.81 -7.63 -4.55
CA HIS A 5 -16.53 -7.59 -3.12
C HIS A 5 -15.07 -7.96 -2.82
N PHE A 6 -14.48 -8.88 -3.60
CA PHE A 6 -13.09 -9.26 -3.47
C PHE A 6 -12.12 -8.14 -3.89
N GLU A 7 -12.41 -7.44 -4.99
CA GLU A 7 -11.67 -6.23 -5.41
C GLU A 7 -11.72 -5.12 -4.35
N ILE A 8 -12.90 -4.88 -3.77
CA ILE A 8 -13.06 -3.90 -2.68
C ILE A 8 -12.27 -4.33 -1.45
N GLY A 9 -12.29 -5.62 -1.09
CA GLY A 9 -11.52 -6.16 0.03
C GLY A 9 -10.01 -5.99 -0.16
N ILE A 10 -9.49 -6.33 -1.35
CA ILE A 10 -8.07 -6.20 -1.68
C ILE A 10 -7.64 -4.73 -1.70
N SER A 11 -8.40 -3.86 -2.36
CA SER A 11 -8.08 -2.43 -2.43
C SER A 11 -8.11 -1.77 -1.05
N ALA A 12 -9.14 -2.03 -0.24
CA ALA A 12 -9.22 -1.52 1.13
C ALA A 12 -8.08 -2.05 2.01
N GLY A 13 -7.75 -3.34 1.90
CA GLY A 13 -6.63 -3.96 2.62
C GLY A 13 -5.28 -3.36 2.23
N LEU A 14 -5.05 -3.11 0.95
CA LEU A 14 -3.83 -2.46 0.46
C LEU A 14 -3.69 -1.04 1.02
N VAL A 15 -4.76 -0.24 1.01
CA VAL A 15 -4.73 1.10 1.60
C VAL A 15 -4.46 1.05 3.11
N ALA A 16 -5.09 0.12 3.85
CA ALA A 16 -4.84 -0.06 5.28
C ALA A 16 -3.37 -0.42 5.57
N MET A 17 -2.79 -1.31 4.76
CA MET A 17 -1.36 -1.66 4.83
C MET A 17 -0.48 -0.43 4.58
N MET A 18 -0.80 0.39 3.57
CA MET A 18 -0.07 1.63 3.29
C MET A 18 -0.06 2.57 4.49
N ILE A 19 -1.22 2.79 5.12
CA ILE A 19 -1.36 3.63 6.31
C ILE A 19 -0.50 3.09 7.46
N ALA A 20 -0.53 1.78 7.71
CA ALA A 20 0.29 1.15 8.74
C ALA A 20 1.80 1.39 8.51
N LEU A 21 2.27 1.21 7.27
CA LEU A 21 3.68 1.46 6.91
C LEU A 21 4.06 2.94 7.07
N MET A 22 3.18 3.86 6.69
CA MET A 22 3.38 5.29 6.90
C MET A 22 3.49 5.65 8.39
N LEU A 23 2.64 5.06 9.24
CA LEU A 23 2.72 5.25 10.69
C LEU A 23 4.02 4.69 11.26
N ILE A 24 4.47 3.52 10.81
CA ILE A 24 5.76 2.96 11.20
C ILE A 24 6.89 3.94 10.88
N VAL A 25 6.95 4.45 9.63
CA VAL A 25 7.96 5.45 9.25
C VAL A 25 7.90 6.68 10.14
N GLN A 26 6.71 7.20 10.44
CA GLN A 26 6.55 8.38 11.28
C GLN A 26 7.06 8.16 12.72
N ILE A 27 6.85 6.97 13.28
CA ILE A 27 7.20 6.63 14.66
C ILE A 27 8.68 6.24 14.78
N THR A 28 9.21 5.47 13.84
CA THR A 28 10.53 4.85 13.96
C THR A 28 11.64 5.61 13.25
N ALA A 29 11.33 6.39 12.20
CA ALA A 29 12.35 7.07 11.43
C ALA A 29 12.78 8.40 12.09
N PRO A 30 14.10 8.69 12.14
CA PRO A 30 14.61 9.99 12.57
C PRO A 30 14.04 11.13 11.71
N GLN A 31 13.84 12.31 12.31
CA GLN A 31 13.16 13.44 11.65
C GLN A 31 13.77 13.82 10.29
N GLY A 32 15.10 13.76 10.16
CA GLY A 32 15.81 14.09 8.92
C GLY A 32 15.61 13.12 7.76
N VAL A 33 15.09 11.90 8.01
CA VAL A 33 14.89 10.87 6.97
C VAL A 33 13.44 10.45 6.78
N ARG A 34 12.49 11.00 7.56
CA ARG A 34 11.06 10.67 7.46
C ARG A 34 10.49 10.90 6.07
N SER A 35 10.81 12.03 5.44
CA SER A 35 10.34 12.37 4.09
C SER A 35 10.81 11.36 3.04
N ALA A 36 12.08 10.93 3.12
CA ALA A 36 12.62 9.88 2.27
C ALA A 36 11.94 8.52 2.56
N GLY A 37 11.70 8.21 3.84
CA GLY A 37 10.97 7.00 4.25
C GLY A 37 9.55 6.95 3.67
N PHE A 38 8.82 8.07 3.71
CA PHE A 38 7.49 8.17 3.08
C PHE A 38 7.56 7.95 1.57
N ALA A 39 8.53 8.57 0.89
CA ALA A 39 8.71 8.39 -0.54
C ALA A 39 8.96 6.91 -0.90
N ILE A 40 9.80 6.21 -0.13
CA ILE A 40 10.07 4.78 -0.33
C ILE A 40 8.82 3.94 -0.13
N VAL A 41 8.06 4.17 0.96
CA VAL A 41 6.79 3.47 1.21
C VAL A 41 5.80 3.68 0.07
N MET A 42 5.68 4.91 -0.43
CA MET A 42 4.81 5.24 -1.56
C MET A 42 5.24 4.51 -2.84
N LEU A 43 6.54 4.49 -3.16
CA LEU A 43 7.06 3.78 -4.34
C LEU A 43 6.79 2.28 -4.26
N LEU A 44 7.06 1.67 -3.11
CA LEU A 44 6.76 0.25 -2.89
C LEU A 44 5.26 -0.02 -3.00
N PHE A 45 4.42 0.87 -2.46
CA PHE A 45 2.97 0.73 -2.54
C PHE A 45 2.46 0.78 -3.99
N MET A 46 2.99 1.69 -4.83
CA MET A 46 2.62 1.75 -6.25
C MET A 46 2.95 0.45 -6.99
N ILE A 47 4.11 -0.15 -6.70
CA ILE A 47 4.50 -1.44 -7.30
C ILE A 47 3.54 -2.54 -6.86
N VAL A 48 3.23 -2.63 -5.57
CA VAL A 48 2.32 -3.65 -5.03
C VAL A 48 0.90 -3.48 -5.60
N MET A 49 0.38 -2.25 -5.66
CA MET A 49 -0.93 -1.95 -6.26
C MET A 49 -0.97 -2.31 -7.74
N GLY A 50 0.09 -1.99 -8.50
CA GLY A 50 0.19 -2.37 -9.91
C GLY A 50 0.15 -3.89 -10.10
N LEU A 51 0.91 -4.63 -9.27
CA LEU A 51 0.92 -6.09 -9.31
C LEU A 51 -0.42 -6.70 -8.88
N ALA A 52 -1.03 -6.16 -7.82
CA ALA A 52 -2.34 -6.59 -7.36
C ALA A 52 -3.42 -6.35 -8.42
N GLY A 53 -3.37 -5.22 -9.13
CA GLY A 53 -4.25 -4.92 -10.26
C GLY A 53 -4.10 -5.93 -11.41
N VAL A 54 -2.88 -6.29 -11.78
CA VAL A 54 -2.64 -7.34 -12.80
C VAL A 54 -3.18 -8.69 -12.34
N ARG A 55 -2.97 -9.07 -11.08
CA ARG A 55 -3.48 -10.33 -10.52
C ARG A 55 -5.01 -10.37 -10.42
N LEU A 56 -5.65 -9.23 -10.16
CA LEU A 56 -7.11 -9.12 -10.16
C LEU A 56 -7.71 -9.25 -11.56
N LEU A 57 -7.02 -8.77 -12.61
CA LEU A 57 -7.44 -8.95 -14.00
C LEU A 57 -7.37 -10.41 -14.48
N ASP A 58 -6.42 -11.18 -13.94
CA ASP A 58 -6.24 -12.61 -14.26
C ASP A 58 -7.23 -13.54 -13.53
N MET A 59 -7.98 -13.05 -12.54
CA MET A 59 -8.93 -13.80 -11.69
C MET A 59 -10.38 -13.69 -12.17
#